data_AF-H0IXG0-F1
#
_entry.id   AF-H0IXG0-F1
#
_cell.length_a   1.000
_cell.length_b   1.000
_cell.length_c   1.000
_cell.angle_alpha   90.00
_cell.angle_beta   90.00
_cell.angle_gamma   90.00
#
_symmetry.space_group_name_H-M   'P 1'
#
loop_
_entity.id
_entity.type
_entity.pdbx_description
1 polymer ?
#
loop_
_entity_poly.entity_id
_entity_poly.type
_entity_poly.pdbx_seq_one_letter_code
_entity_poly.pdbx_strand_id
1 'polypeptide(L)' 'MKRFVAGESRSQATLFPELLDDFVSEDNPVRAIEAFVDALDLKQLHDEAQLDSPS' A
#
# COMPACT_ATOMS: atom_id res chain seq x y z
N MET A 1 -10.98 -36.43 -7.80
CA MET A 1 -11.16 -35.22 -6.96
C MET A 1 -9.80 -34.59 -6.72
N LYS A 2 -9.42 -33.52 -7.44
CA LYS A 2 -8.13 -32.85 -7.25
C LYS A 2 -8.21 -31.97 -6.00
N ARG A 3 -7.37 -32.26 -5.00
CA ARG A 3 -7.33 -31.60 -3.68
C ARG A 3 -6.30 -30.48 -3.59
N PHE A 4 -5.78 -29.99 -4.72
CA PHE A 4 -4.72 -29.00 -4.76
C PHE A 4 -4.97 -27.99 -5.89
N VAL A 5 -4.84 -26.70 -5.55
CA VAL A 5 -4.77 -25.60 -6.51
C VAL A 5 -3.34 -25.59 -7.06
N ALA A 6 -3.17 -25.78 -8.37
CA ALA A 6 -1.87 -25.63 -9.00
C ALA A 6 -1.49 -24.15 -8.97
N GLY A 7 -0.36 -23.82 -8.35
CA GLY A 7 0.15 -22.45 -8.31
C GLY A 7 0.54 -21.98 -9.71
N GLU A 8 0.15 -20.76 -10.06
CA GLU A 8 0.46 -20.15 -11.35
C GLU A 8 1.96 -19.79 -11.44
N SER A 9 2.51 -19.74 -12.67
CA SER A 9 3.93 -19.46 -12.87
C SER A 9 4.31 -18.07 -12.34
N ARG A 10 5.38 -17.99 -11.52
CA ARG A 10 5.91 -16.72 -10.96
C ARG A 10 6.47 -15.78 -12.04
N SER A 11 6.62 -16.26 -13.27
CA SER A 11 7.09 -15.49 -14.42
C SER A 11 5.97 -14.73 -15.14
N GLN A 12 4.79 -14.58 -14.53
CA GLN A 12 3.72 -13.79 -15.09
C GLN A 12 4.15 -12.32 -15.11
N ALA A 13 4.55 -11.84 -16.29
CA ALA A 13 4.56 -10.42 -16.58
C ALA A 13 3.10 -9.99 -16.67
N THR A 14 2.47 -9.76 -15.52
CA THR A 14 1.19 -9.06 -15.47
C THR A 14 1.46 -7.72 -16.14
N LEU A 15 0.77 -7.45 -17.24
CA LEU A 15 0.78 -6.15 -17.89
C LEU A 15 0.41 -5.14 -16.81
N PHE A 16 1.41 -4.43 -16.29
CA PHE A 16 1.16 -3.39 -15.30
C PHE A 16 0.24 -2.38 -15.95
N PRO A 17 -0.88 -2.00 -15.31
CA PRO A 17 -1.69 -0.94 -15.83
C PRO A 17 -0.88 0.36 -15.92
N GLU A 18 -1.31 1.23 -16.82
CA GLU A 18 -0.71 2.55 -17.03
C GLU A 18 -0.72 3.38 -15.73
N LEU A 19 -1.73 3.15 -14.87
CA LEU A 19 -1.92 3.84 -13.59
C LEU A 19 -2.18 2.82 -12.47
N LEU A 20 -1.65 3.10 -11.28
CA LEU A 20 -1.93 2.30 -10.08
C LEU A 20 -3.42 2.31 -9.71
N ASP A 21 -4.12 3.41 -10.02
CA ASP A 21 -5.56 3.57 -9.77
C ASP A 21 -6.41 2.59 -10.60
N ASP A 22 -5.93 2.15 -11.75
CA ASP A 22 -6.61 1.12 -12.54
C ASP A 22 -6.50 -0.28 -11.91
N PHE A 23 -5.55 -0.47 -10.99
CA PHE A 23 -5.34 -1.73 -10.26
C PHE A 23 -6.02 -1.73 -8.88
N VAL A 24 -6.15 -0.54 -8.27
CA VAL A 24 -6.66 -0.37 -6.91
C VAL A 24 -8.02 0.31 -6.98
N SER A 25 -9.07 -0.51 -7.03
CA SER A 25 -10.47 -0.05 -7.00
C SER A 25 -10.76 0.86 -5.80
N GLU A 26 -11.80 1.69 -5.90
CA GLU A 26 -12.22 2.58 -4.81
C GLU A 26 -12.57 1.82 -3.52
N ASP A 27 -13.19 0.64 -3.64
CA ASP A 27 -13.52 -0.23 -2.51
C ASP A 27 -12.32 -1.06 -1.99
N ASN A 28 -11.12 -0.87 -2.53
CA ASN A 28 -9.97 -1.65 -2.13
C ASN A 28 -9.55 -1.25 -0.70
N PRO A 29 -9.41 -2.20 0.24
CA PRO A 29 -9.03 -1.90 1.62
C PRO A 29 -7.69 -1.15 1.75
N VAL A 30 -6.80 -1.20 0.76
CA VAL A 30 -5.57 -0.40 0.76
C VAL A 30 -5.85 1.11 0.77
N ARG A 31 -6.99 1.56 0.21
CA ARG A 31 -7.43 2.97 0.22
C ARG A 31 -7.72 3.49 1.63
N ALA A 32 -8.01 2.59 2.58
CA ALA A 32 -8.14 2.97 3.99
C ALA A 32 -6.82 3.50 4.57
N ILE A 33 -5.67 3.09 4.03
CA ILE A 33 -4.35 3.59 4.44
C ILE A 33 -4.17 5.04 3.97
N GLU A 34 -4.61 5.37 2.75
CA GLU A 34 -4.57 6.75 2.23
C GLU A 34 -5.43 7.67 3.10
N ALA A 35 -6.68 7.28 3.35
CA ALA A 35 -7.58 8.04 4.23
C ALA A 35 -7.04 8.19 5.67
N PHE A 36 -6.33 7.18 6.18
CA PHE A 36 -5.65 7.26 7.46
C PHE A 36 -4.50 8.26 7.45
N VAL A 37 -3.64 8.22 6.43
CA VAL A 37 -2.50 9.15 6.28
C VAL A 37 -2.97 10.59 6.11
N ASP A 38 -4.02 10.81 5.32
CA ASP A 38 -4.62 12.13 5.12
C ASP A 38 -5.21 12.72 6.42
N ALA A 39 -5.65 11.85 7.34
CA ALA A 39 -6.16 12.26 8.63
C ALA A 39 -5.06 12.51 9.68
N LEU A 40 -3.81 12.15 9.41
CA LEU A 40 -2.69 12.38 10.34
C LEU A 40 -2.16 13.81 10.20
N ASP A 41 -1.89 14.47 11.34
CA ASP A 41 -1.06 15.67 11.37
C ASP A 41 0.42 15.28 11.24
N LEU A 42 0.86 15.12 9.99
CA LEU A 42 2.25 14.75 9.66
C LEU A 42 3.27 15.81 10.11
N LYS A 43 2.85 17.06 10.27
CA LYS A 43 3.74 18.14 10.74
C LYS A 43 4.06 17.95 12.22
N GLN A 44 3.06 17.63 13.03
CA GLN A 44 3.29 17.29 14.44
C GLN A 44 4.18 16.05 14.59
N LEU A 45 3.94 15.00 13.78
CA LEU A 45 4.75 13.77 13.81
C LEU A 45 6.22 14.01 13.41
N HIS A 46 6.47 14.89 12.44
CA HIS A 46 7.82 15.25 12.02
C HIS A 46 8.58 15.99 13.13
N ASP A 47 7.91 16.86 13.88
CA ASP A 47 8.53 17.66 14.94
C ASP A 47 8.86 16.81 16.18
N GLU A 48 8.04 15.79 16.51
CA GLU A 48 8.37 14.81 17.56
C GLU A 48 9.58 13.94 17.17
N ALA A 49 9.76 13.61 15.89
CA ALA A 49 10.92 12.85 15.43
C ALA A 49 12.25 13.61 15.56
N GLN A 50 12.21 14.95 15.56
CA GLN A 50 13.41 15.81 15.66
C GLN A 50 13.86 16.04 17.11
N LEU A 51 12.98 15.85 18.10
CA LEU A 51 13.28 16.07 19.53
C LEU A 51 14.25 15.02 20.12
N ASP A 52 14.47 13.90 19.43
CA ASP A 52 15.29 12.78 19.91
C ASP A 52 16.71 12.74 19.30
N SER A 53 17.14 13.80 18.60
CA SER A 53 18.50 13.90 18.09
C SER A 53 19.38 14.68 19.10
N PRO A 54 20.20 14.01 19.94
CA PRO A 54 21.15 14.71 20.80
C PRO A 54 22.21 15.36 19.91
N SER A 55 22.47 16.65 20.13
CA SER A 55 23.67 17.34 19.60
C SER A 55 24.94 16.78 20.23
#